data_AF-A0A2G9YRZ9-F1
#
_entry.id   AF-A0A2G9YRZ9-F1
#
_cell.length_a   1.000
_cell.length_b   1.000
_cell.length_c   1.000
_cell.angle_alpha   90.00
_cell.angle_beta   90.00
_cell.angle_gamma   90.00
#
_symmetry.space_group_name_H-M   'P 1'
#
loop_
_entity.id
_entity.type
_entity.pdbx_description
1 polymer ?
#
loop_
_entity_poly.entity_id
_entity_poly.type
_entity_poly.pdbx_seq_one_letter_code
_entity_poly.pdbx_strand_id
1 'polypeptide(L)'
;RPKIKISKDKLKDLYLNKKLSLDLITKEFCCNERTIFARLYEYKIPIRYDKKRNDITEEKLKDLYLDKKMSIGKIAGMFKCSKGTIWSKFCQYNIEARTKSEANRGKYRVEISGAVLRDLYINKKFDTSQIARKFNCSTKTIVERLHRYGIPIRKIRINIPRETLEDLYVNKEKTIYQIAKKFKCDPVTILDRLNQYNIPIKKKGKVRESDQEIIIPKDKLKDLYLDKGLTVSEIVKIFGGSHGTIYKRLRRYDLVRKKGEALKGKPSTFKGKHHTLETRKKLSEATTKQLASGKMRRENTSIESEMERELQRNNIYYQKQVPLCNITVVDFYLPEYKIAIYADGAYWHNLSIVKERDEKQSKILEENGYKVFRFREHEIKKSVKRCVNEIRRYVQIRDGPVSSGSKILLGKNKIYV
;
A
#
# COMPACT_ATOMS: atom_id res chain seq x y z
N ARG A 1 14.64 -19.27 -16.76
CA ARG A 1 13.71 -20.41 -16.52
C ARG A 1 13.55 -21.15 -17.83
N PRO A 2 13.65 -22.49 -17.86
CA PRO A 2 13.58 -23.25 -19.11
C PRO A 2 12.22 -23.03 -19.77
N LYS A 3 12.22 -22.70 -21.07
CA LYS A 3 11.00 -22.64 -21.89
C LYS A 3 10.49 -24.06 -22.04
N ILE A 4 9.36 -24.35 -21.41
CA ILE A 4 8.72 -25.67 -21.50
C ILE A 4 8.36 -25.89 -22.98
N LYS A 5 8.88 -26.98 -23.55
CA LYS A 5 8.68 -27.39 -24.94
C LYS A 5 7.46 -28.30 -24.99
N ILE A 6 6.29 -27.71 -25.27
CA ILE A 6 5.07 -28.46 -25.56
C ILE A 6 4.83 -28.30 -27.07
N SER A 7 4.74 -29.41 -27.81
CA SER A 7 4.46 -29.33 -29.24
C SER A 7 3.01 -28.90 -29.49
N LYS A 8 2.77 -28.24 -30.63
CA LYS A 8 1.44 -27.77 -31.04
C LYS A 8 0.43 -28.91 -31.06
N ASP A 9 0.80 -30.06 -31.63
CA ASP A 9 -0.10 -31.20 -31.78
C ASP A 9 -0.44 -31.84 -30.44
N LYS A 10 0.55 -31.96 -29.55
CA LYS A 10 0.33 -32.49 -28.19
C LYS A 10 -0.58 -31.58 -27.38
N LEU A 11 -0.37 -30.26 -27.45
CA LEU A 11 -1.21 -29.30 -26.74
C LEU A 11 -2.64 -29.27 -27.31
N LYS A 12 -2.78 -29.35 -28.64
CA LYS A 12 -4.07 -29.41 -29.32
C LYS A 12 -4.84 -30.68 -28.94
N ASP A 13 -4.17 -31.83 -28.91
CA ASP A 13 -4.76 -33.10 -28.51
C ASP A 13 -5.25 -33.08 -27.05
N LEU A 14 -4.40 -32.65 -26.12
CA LEU A 14 -4.75 -32.59 -24.70
C LEU A 14 -5.90 -31.60 -24.42
N TYR A 15 -5.88 -30.43 -25.05
CA TYR A 15 -6.82 -29.34 -24.77
C TYR A 15 -8.16 -29.44 -25.52
N LEU A 16 -8.14 -29.79 -26.81
CA LEU A 16 -9.34 -29.86 -27.65
C LEU A 16 -9.91 -31.28 -27.77
N ASN A 17 -9.07 -32.29 -28.04
CA ASN A 17 -9.55 -33.66 -28.27
C ASN A 17 -9.89 -34.35 -26.94
N LYS A 18 -8.92 -34.41 -26.02
CA LYS A 18 -9.08 -35.00 -24.68
C LYS A 18 -9.80 -34.11 -23.68
N LYS A 19 -10.07 -32.86 -24.08
CA LYS A 19 -10.82 -31.86 -23.31
C LYS A 19 -10.32 -31.61 -21.87
N LEU A 20 -9.03 -31.81 -21.60
CA LEU A 20 -8.45 -31.59 -20.27
C LEU A 20 -8.54 -30.11 -19.85
N SER A 21 -8.62 -29.87 -18.53
CA SER A 21 -8.56 -28.52 -17.98
C SER A 21 -7.13 -27.97 -18.04
N LEU A 22 -6.99 -26.64 -18.06
CA LEU A 22 -5.66 -26.01 -18.02
C LEU A 22 -4.88 -26.43 -16.77
N ASP A 23 -5.54 -26.61 -15.63
CA ASP A 23 -4.92 -27.11 -14.39
C ASP A 23 -4.30 -28.52 -14.55
N LEU A 24 -5.01 -29.45 -15.18
CA LEU A 24 -4.48 -30.81 -15.41
C LEU A 24 -3.30 -30.78 -16.39
N ILE A 25 -3.40 -30.00 -17.45
CA ILE A 25 -2.30 -29.81 -18.42
C ILE A 25 -1.10 -29.15 -17.70
N THR A 26 -1.33 -28.23 -16.77
CA THR A 26 -0.22 -27.60 -16.04
C THR A 26 0.53 -28.56 -15.13
N LYS A 27 -0.17 -29.54 -14.55
CA LYS A 27 0.43 -30.59 -13.72
C LYS A 27 1.24 -31.58 -14.57
N GLU A 28 0.74 -31.97 -15.73
CA GLU A 28 1.44 -32.88 -16.66
C GLU A 28 2.78 -32.29 -17.15
N PHE A 29 2.83 -30.97 -17.39
CA PHE A 29 4.04 -30.29 -17.88
C PHE A 29 4.78 -29.48 -16.81
N CYS A 30 4.42 -29.64 -15.53
CA CYS A 30 5.01 -28.91 -14.39
C CYS A 30 5.16 -27.40 -14.65
N CYS A 31 4.11 -26.76 -15.17
CA CYS A 31 4.15 -25.38 -15.66
C CYS A 31 3.08 -24.49 -15.02
N ASN A 32 3.16 -23.17 -15.27
CA ASN A 32 2.11 -22.24 -14.86
C ASN A 32 1.02 -22.19 -15.93
N GLU A 33 -0.24 -22.03 -15.51
CA GLU A 33 -1.41 -21.85 -16.38
C GLU A 33 -1.21 -20.76 -17.45
N ARG A 34 -0.55 -19.65 -17.09
CA ARG A 34 -0.21 -18.58 -18.06
C ARG A 34 0.71 -19.05 -19.18
N THR A 35 1.59 -20.01 -18.92
CA THR A 35 2.49 -20.58 -19.92
C THR A 35 1.69 -21.38 -20.94
N ILE A 36 0.75 -22.22 -20.49
CA ILE A 36 -0.14 -22.96 -21.40
C ILE A 36 -1.00 -21.99 -22.20
N PHE A 37 -1.56 -20.97 -21.56
CA PHE A 37 -2.39 -19.96 -22.22
C PHE A 37 -1.62 -19.19 -23.31
N ALA A 38 -0.37 -18.80 -23.03
CA ALA A 38 0.50 -18.17 -24.02
C ALA A 38 0.78 -19.10 -25.21
N ARG A 39 0.97 -20.40 -24.98
CA ARG A 39 1.18 -21.39 -26.07
C ARG A 39 -0.09 -21.63 -26.89
N LEU A 40 -1.27 -21.65 -26.27
CA LEU A 40 -2.54 -21.72 -27.01
C LEU A 40 -2.68 -20.53 -27.97
N TYR A 41 -2.30 -19.33 -27.53
CA TYR A 41 -2.32 -18.12 -28.36
C TYR A 41 -1.25 -18.17 -29.47
N GLU A 42 0.00 -18.51 -29.12
CA GLU A 42 1.12 -18.65 -30.06
C GLU A 42 0.82 -19.67 -31.18
N TYR A 43 0.21 -20.80 -30.83
CA TYR A 43 -0.16 -21.84 -31.78
C TYR A 43 -1.51 -21.62 -32.46
N LYS A 44 -2.19 -20.51 -32.17
CA LYS A 44 -3.52 -20.16 -32.68
C LYS A 44 -4.55 -21.27 -32.45
N ILE A 45 -4.46 -21.93 -31.30
CA ILE A 45 -5.44 -22.95 -30.88
C ILE A 45 -6.64 -22.22 -30.28
N PRO A 46 -7.88 -22.48 -30.75
CA PRO A 46 -9.06 -21.79 -30.27
C PRO A 46 -9.25 -22.03 -28.77
N ILE A 47 -9.42 -20.95 -28.02
CA ILE A 47 -9.63 -21.00 -26.58
C ILE A 47 -11.04 -21.55 -26.33
N ARG A 48 -11.14 -22.62 -25.53
CA ARG A 48 -12.42 -23.09 -25.03
C ARG A 48 -12.95 -22.06 -24.04
N TYR A 49 -13.88 -21.23 -24.49
CA TYR A 49 -14.65 -20.38 -23.60
C TYR A 49 -15.49 -21.26 -22.66
N ASP A 50 -15.33 -21.06 -21.36
CA ASP A 50 -16.07 -21.82 -20.36
C ASP A 50 -17.56 -21.45 -20.44
N LYS A 51 -18.40 -22.38 -20.96
CA LYS A 51 -19.86 -22.19 -21.15
C LYS A 51 -20.57 -21.69 -19.87
N LYS A 52 -20.00 -21.95 -18.68
CA LYS A 52 -20.56 -21.53 -17.39
C LYS A 52 -20.67 -20.02 -17.18
N ARG A 53 -19.88 -19.19 -17.88
CA ARG A 53 -19.97 -17.72 -17.77
C ARG A 53 -21.20 -17.12 -18.47
N ASN A 54 -21.84 -17.85 -19.39
CA ASN A 54 -22.98 -17.37 -20.19
C ASN A 54 -24.36 -17.72 -19.61
N ASP A 55 -24.44 -18.52 -18.53
CA ASP A 55 -25.73 -18.93 -17.92
C ASP A 55 -26.27 -17.93 -16.86
N ILE A 56 -25.55 -16.84 -16.61
CA ILE A 56 -25.97 -15.79 -15.67
C ILE A 56 -26.83 -14.78 -16.44
N THR A 57 -28.10 -15.13 -16.62
CA THR A 57 -29.12 -14.25 -17.23
C THR A 57 -29.57 -13.18 -16.23
N GLU A 58 -30.19 -12.12 -16.75
CA GLU A 58 -30.69 -11.03 -15.93
C GLU A 58 -31.79 -11.49 -14.96
N GLU A 59 -32.70 -12.35 -15.42
CA GLU A 59 -33.84 -12.86 -14.66
C GLU A 59 -33.36 -13.71 -13.47
N LYS A 60 -32.44 -14.64 -13.71
CA LYS A 60 -31.83 -15.46 -12.65
C LYS A 60 -31.11 -14.59 -11.63
N LEU A 61 -30.44 -13.54 -12.09
CA LEU A 61 -29.65 -12.67 -11.21
C LEU A 61 -30.56 -11.77 -10.35
N LYS A 62 -31.66 -11.28 -10.92
CA LYS A 62 -32.73 -10.57 -10.22
C LYS A 62 -33.43 -11.46 -9.19
N ASP A 63 -33.86 -12.67 -9.55
CA ASP A 63 -34.48 -13.63 -8.61
C ASP A 63 -33.56 -13.93 -7.42
N LEU A 64 -32.30 -14.30 -7.68
CA LEU A 64 -31.37 -14.67 -6.61
C LEU A 64 -31.02 -13.50 -5.69
N TYR A 65 -30.89 -12.28 -6.22
CA TYR A 65 -30.43 -11.12 -5.47
C TYR A 65 -31.55 -10.28 -4.86
N LEU A 66 -32.60 -9.99 -5.62
CA LEU A 66 -33.73 -9.14 -5.22
C LEU A 66 -34.79 -9.95 -4.48
N ASP A 67 -35.17 -11.13 -4.96
CA ASP A 67 -36.27 -11.91 -4.36
C ASP A 67 -35.74 -12.80 -3.23
N LYS A 68 -34.75 -13.65 -3.52
CA LYS A 68 -34.13 -14.57 -2.54
C LYS A 68 -33.10 -13.90 -1.62
N LYS A 69 -32.87 -12.59 -1.78
CA LYS A 69 -31.98 -11.73 -0.96
C LYS A 69 -30.54 -12.27 -0.79
N MET A 70 -30.05 -13.14 -1.66
CA MET A 70 -28.73 -13.77 -1.53
C MET A 70 -27.59 -12.76 -1.68
N SER A 71 -26.47 -12.99 -0.99
CA SER A 71 -25.27 -12.15 -1.14
C SER A 71 -24.57 -12.42 -2.47
N ILE A 72 -23.89 -11.40 -3.02
CA ILE A 72 -23.06 -11.53 -4.24
C ILE A 72 -22.05 -12.67 -4.11
N GLY A 73 -21.49 -12.88 -2.91
CA GLY A 73 -20.57 -13.98 -2.65
C GLY A 73 -21.23 -15.36 -2.77
N LYS A 74 -22.46 -15.51 -2.27
CA LYS A 74 -23.22 -16.77 -2.35
C LYS A 74 -23.62 -17.07 -3.81
N ILE A 75 -24.09 -16.04 -4.51
CA ILE A 75 -24.41 -16.12 -5.95
C ILE A 75 -23.16 -16.51 -6.75
N ALA A 76 -22.02 -15.85 -6.51
CA ALA A 76 -20.76 -16.19 -7.16
C ALA A 76 -20.34 -17.65 -6.92
N GLY A 77 -20.54 -18.15 -5.69
CA GLY A 77 -20.32 -19.55 -5.34
C GLY A 77 -21.23 -20.52 -6.10
N MET A 78 -22.53 -20.21 -6.22
CA MET A 78 -23.50 -21.03 -6.96
C MET A 78 -23.11 -21.16 -8.44
N PHE A 79 -22.71 -20.05 -9.06
CA PHE A 79 -22.26 -20.05 -10.46
C PHE A 79 -20.78 -20.42 -10.64
N LYS A 80 -20.08 -20.81 -9.56
CA LYS A 80 -18.65 -21.17 -9.55
C LYS A 80 -17.79 -20.11 -10.27
N CYS A 81 -18.09 -18.84 -10.04
CA CYS A 81 -17.42 -17.71 -10.67
C CYS A 81 -16.89 -16.72 -9.62
N SER A 82 -16.13 -15.73 -10.08
CA SER A 82 -15.61 -14.69 -9.18
C SER A 82 -16.70 -13.69 -8.82
N LYS A 83 -16.59 -13.05 -7.64
CA LYS A 83 -17.49 -11.94 -7.25
C LYS A 83 -17.46 -10.80 -8.28
N GLY A 84 -16.31 -10.54 -8.90
CA GLY A 84 -16.17 -9.53 -9.96
C GLY A 84 -16.95 -9.88 -11.23
N THR A 85 -17.13 -11.17 -11.52
CA THR A 85 -17.96 -11.62 -12.65
C THR A 85 -19.44 -11.30 -12.41
N ILE A 86 -19.94 -11.55 -11.20
CA ILE A 86 -21.29 -11.15 -10.80
C ILE A 86 -21.45 -9.63 -10.85
N TRP A 87 -20.47 -8.88 -10.35
CA TRP A 87 -20.50 -7.42 -10.39
C TRP A 87 -20.54 -6.87 -11.82
N SER A 88 -19.73 -7.42 -12.72
CA SER A 88 -19.77 -7.06 -14.14
C SER A 88 -21.15 -7.29 -14.76
N LYS A 89 -21.82 -8.39 -14.39
CA LYS A 89 -23.20 -8.67 -14.82
C LYS A 89 -24.23 -7.71 -14.22
N PHE A 90 -24.07 -7.28 -12.97
CA PHE A 90 -24.91 -6.23 -12.38
C PHE A 90 -24.80 -4.93 -13.17
N CYS A 91 -23.57 -4.51 -13.51
CA CYS A 91 -23.36 -3.33 -14.33
C CYS A 91 -23.95 -3.50 -15.75
N GLN A 92 -23.75 -4.68 -16.35
CA GLN A 92 -24.27 -4.98 -17.69
C GLN A 92 -25.81 -4.92 -17.75
N TYR A 93 -26.50 -5.46 -16.74
CA TYR A 93 -27.96 -5.52 -16.67
C TYR A 93 -28.59 -4.37 -15.87
N ASN A 94 -27.79 -3.37 -15.49
CA ASN A 94 -28.22 -2.23 -14.67
C ASN A 94 -29.00 -2.61 -13.39
N ILE A 95 -28.52 -3.62 -12.68
CA ILE A 95 -29.12 -4.07 -11.40
C ILE A 95 -28.52 -3.25 -10.27
N GLU A 96 -29.37 -2.52 -9.55
CA GLU A 96 -28.95 -1.72 -8.41
C GLU A 96 -28.47 -2.58 -7.23
N ALA A 97 -27.35 -2.16 -6.63
CA ALA A 97 -26.83 -2.82 -5.44
C ALA A 97 -27.64 -2.38 -4.21
N ARG A 98 -28.07 -3.37 -3.41
CA ARG A 98 -28.69 -3.14 -2.09
C ARG A 98 -27.78 -2.27 -1.23
N THR A 99 -28.40 -1.34 -0.51
CA THR A 99 -27.72 -0.55 0.50
C THR A 99 -27.17 -1.45 1.61
N LYS A 100 -26.17 -0.94 2.35
CA LYS A 100 -25.61 -1.64 3.52
C LYS A 100 -26.68 -1.96 4.57
N SER A 101 -27.73 -1.13 4.69
CA SER A 101 -28.84 -1.37 5.62
C SER A 101 -29.70 -2.55 5.18
N GLU A 102 -30.10 -2.58 3.90
CA GLU A 102 -30.91 -3.66 3.33
C GLU A 102 -30.18 -5.01 3.34
N ALA A 103 -28.88 -5.01 3.08
CA ALA A 103 -28.05 -6.22 3.15
C ALA A 103 -27.88 -6.75 4.59
N ASN A 104 -28.06 -5.91 5.61
CA ASN A 104 -27.89 -6.28 7.01
C ASN A 104 -29.21 -6.59 7.74
N ARG A 105 -30.38 -6.31 7.15
CA ARG A 105 -31.68 -6.69 7.73
C ARG A 105 -31.70 -8.21 8.00
N GLY A 106 -31.93 -8.59 9.26
CA GLY A 106 -32.05 -9.99 9.68
C GLY A 106 -30.72 -10.74 9.89
N LYS A 107 -29.57 -10.20 9.49
CA LYS A 107 -28.27 -10.90 9.52
C LYS A 107 -27.77 -11.23 10.94
N TYR A 108 -28.17 -10.43 11.93
CA TYR A 108 -27.76 -10.58 13.33
C TYR A 108 -28.98 -10.70 14.27
N ARG A 109 -30.08 -11.29 13.78
CA ARG A 109 -31.29 -11.45 14.58
C ARG A 109 -31.05 -12.51 15.66
N VAL A 110 -30.66 -12.08 16.85
CA VAL A 110 -30.64 -12.95 18.02
C VAL A 110 -32.09 -13.21 18.43
N GLU A 111 -32.51 -14.47 18.48
CA GLU A 111 -33.85 -14.81 18.94
C GLU A 111 -33.81 -15.05 20.45
N ILE A 112 -34.50 -14.18 21.18
CA ILE A 112 -34.69 -14.33 22.63
C ILE A 112 -36.19 -14.26 22.87
N SER A 113 -36.78 -15.37 23.30
CA SER A 113 -38.20 -15.41 23.62
C SER A 113 -38.50 -14.55 24.85
N GLY A 114 -39.72 -13.99 24.90
CA GLY A 114 -40.15 -13.18 26.04
C GLY A 114 -40.15 -13.96 27.36
N ALA A 115 -40.50 -15.25 27.33
CA ALA A 115 -40.49 -16.14 28.49
C ALA A 115 -39.07 -16.33 29.06
N VAL A 116 -38.09 -16.64 28.20
CA VAL A 116 -36.69 -16.80 28.61
C VAL A 116 -36.11 -15.49 29.12
N LEU A 117 -36.42 -14.37 28.45
CA LEU A 117 -35.95 -13.06 28.89
C LEU A 117 -36.54 -12.65 30.24
N ARG A 118 -37.84 -12.93 30.46
CA ARG A 118 -38.53 -12.68 31.73
C ARG A 118 -37.94 -13.52 32.86
N ASP A 119 -37.72 -14.82 32.64
CA ASP A 119 -37.12 -15.70 33.63
C ASP A 119 -35.71 -15.23 34.03
N LEU A 120 -34.85 -14.95 33.05
CA LEU A 120 -33.48 -14.50 33.32
C LEU A 120 -33.44 -13.15 34.06
N TYR A 121 -34.31 -12.21 33.66
CA TYR A 121 -34.28 -10.85 34.19
C TYR A 121 -35.02 -10.68 35.53
N ILE A 122 -36.20 -11.31 35.68
CA ILE A 122 -37.08 -11.16 36.85
C ILE A 122 -36.81 -12.23 37.92
N ASN A 123 -36.78 -13.50 37.52
CA ASN A 123 -36.66 -14.62 38.46
C ASN A 123 -35.19 -14.84 38.88
N LYS A 124 -34.31 -15.01 37.89
CA LYS A 124 -32.87 -15.24 38.11
C LYS A 124 -32.08 -13.95 38.40
N LYS A 125 -32.72 -12.79 38.32
CA LYS A 125 -32.17 -11.45 38.63
C LYS A 125 -30.93 -11.03 37.81
N PHE A 126 -30.63 -11.67 36.68
CA PHE A 126 -29.46 -11.30 35.86
C PHE A 126 -29.58 -9.88 35.32
N ASP A 127 -28.51 -9.09 35.36
CA ASP A 127 -28.47 -7.75 34.78
C ASP A 127 -28.49 -7.80 33.23
N THR A 128 -28.82 -6.67 32.60
CA THR A 128 -28.92 -6.60 31.13
C THR A 128 -27.60 -6.90 30.42
N SER A 129 -26.45 -6.68 31.07
CA SER A 129 -25.11 -6.94 30.55
C SER A 129 -24.72 -8.43 30.65
N GLN A 130 -25.14 -9.11 31.71
CA GLN A 130 -25.03 -10.56 31.88
C GLN A 130 -25.88 -11.28 30.83
N ILE A 131 -27.13 -10.84 30.65
CA ILE A 131 -28.02 -11.38 29.61
C ILE A 131 -27.44 -11.11 28.21
N ALA A 132 -26.97 -9.89 27.95
CA ALA A 132 -26.34 -9.53 26.68
C ALA A 132 -25.15 -10.43 26.33
N ARG A 133 -24.27 -10.70 27.30
CA ARG A 133 -23.16 -11.66 27.15
C ARG A 133 -23.66 -13.07 26.86
N LYS A 134 -24.68 -13.54 27.59
CA LYS A 134 -25.25 -14.88 27.41
C LYS A 134 -25.81 -15.11 26.00
N PHE A 135 -26.41 -14.09 25.39
CA PHE A 135 -26.98 -14.16 24.05
C PHE A 135 -26.09 -13.53 22.97
N ASN A 136 -24.83 -13.23 23.29
CA ASN A 136 -23.86 -12.59 22.41
C ASN A 136 -24.45 -11.40 21.61
N CYS A 137 -25.13 -10.50 22.31
CA CYS A 137 -25.76 -9.32 21.72
C CYS A 137 -25.46 -8.07 22.53
N SER A 138 -25.86 -6.91 22.02
CA SER A 138 -25.67 -5.66 22.77
C SER A 138 -26.67 -5.54 23.92
N THR A 139 -26.29 -4.82 24.97
CA THR A 139 -27.19 -4.46 26.09
C THR A 139 -28.42 -3.70 25.58
N LYS A 140 -28.25 -2.82 24.59
CA LYS A 140 -29.34 -2.11 23.93
C LYS A 140 -30.39 -3.07 23.35
N THR A 141 -29.95 -4.15 22.69
CA THR A 141 -30.86 -5.16 22.13
C THR A 141 -31.68 -5.87 23.22
N ILE A 142 -31.10 -6.11 24.40
CA ILE A 142 -31.84 -6.67 25.54
C ILE A 142 -32.89 -5.68 26.05
N VAL A 143 -32.51 -4.41 26.22
CA VAL A 143 -33.42 -3.33 26.66
C VAL A 143 -34.60 -3.16 25.69
N GLU A 144 -34.34 -3.12 24.38
CA GLU A 144 -35.38 -3.06 23.36
C GLU A 144 -36.34 -4.25 23.42
N ARG A 145 -35.85 -5.45 23.71
CA ARG A 145 -36.69 -6.64 23.90
C ARG A 145 -37.49 -6.60 25.20
N LEU A 146 -36.91 -6.11 26.30
CA LEU A 146 -37.65 -5.89 27.54
C LEU A 146 -38.84 -4.96 27.31
N HIS A 147 -38.64 -3.85 26.58
CA HIS A 147 -39.72 -2.94 26.18
C HIS A 147 -40.75 -3.65 25.30
N ARG A 148 -40.31 -4.34 24.24
CA ARG A 148 -41.18 -5.05 23.29
C ARG A 148 -42.08 -6.09 23.96
N TYR A 149 -41.58 -6.76 24.99
CA TYR A 149 -42.32 -7.79 25.74
C TYR A 149 -43.03 -7.24 27.00
N GLY A 150 -43.04 -5.92 27.20
CA GLY A 150 -43.68 -5.29 28.36
C GLY A 150 -43.07 -5.73 29.71
N ILE A 151 -41.78 -6.05 29.74
CA ILE A 151 -41.07 -6.41 30.98
C ILE A 151 -40.53 -5.13 31.61
N PRO A 152 -40.93 -4.78 32.85
CA PRO A 152 -40.55 -3.53 33.48
C PRO A 152 -39.03 -3.46 33.75
N ILE A 153 -38.40 -2.35 33.36
CA ILE A 153 -36.98 -2.14 33.62
C ILE A 153 -36.75 -1.84 35.11
N ARG A 154 -35.85 -2.59 35.73
CA ARG A 154 -35.37 -2.33 37.09
C ARG A 154 -34.59 -1.02 37.12
N LYS A 155 -35.20 0.04 37.65
CA LYS A 155 -34.49 1.30 37.93
C LYS A 155 -33.61 1.10 39.15
N ILE A 156 -32.29 1.05 38.96
CA ILE A 156 -31.34 1.04 40.08
C ILE A 156 -31.27 2.46 40.62
N ARG A 157 -31.78 2.68 41.85
CA ARG A 157 -31.60 3.94 42.57
C ARG A 157 -30.32 3.85 43.38
N ILE A 158 -29.26 4.49 42.90
CA ILE A 158 -28.02 4.64 43.65
C ILE A 158 -28.17 5.90 44.49
N ASN A 159 -28.33 5.72 45.81
CA ASN A 159 -28.39 6.81 46.75
C ASN A 159 -26.96 7.20 47.13
N ILE A 160 -26.59 8.45 46.83
CA ILE A 160 -25.31 9.04 47.22
C ILE A 160 -25.68 10.31 47.97
N PRO A 161 -25.62 10.31 49.31
CA PRO A 161 -25.93 11.48 50.12
C PRO A 161 -25.01 12.64 49.76
N ARG A 162 -25.54 13.87 49.83
CA ARG A 162 -24.79 15.10 49.52
C ARG A 162 -23.49 15.18 50.32
N GLU A 163 -23.58 15.01 51.64
CA GLU A 163 -22.43 15.07 52.55
C GLU A 163 -21.33 14.08 52.17
N THR A 164 -21.71 12.85 51.83
CA THR A 164 -20.74 11.82 51.43
C THR A 164 -20.09 12.16 50.09
N LEU A 165 -20.85 12.70 49.14
CA LEU A 165 -20.33 13.08 47.84
C LEU A 165 -19.39 14.29 47.94
N GLU A 166 -19.78 15.29 48.73
CA GLU A 166 -19.01 16.50 49.00
C GLU A 166 -17.71 16.17 49.73
N ASP A 167 -17.75 15.35 50.78
CA ASP A 167 -16.55 14.89 51.47
C ASP A 167 -15.59 14.12 50.54
N LEU A 168 -16.12 13.21 49.72
CA LEU A 168 -15.26 12.44 48.82
C LEU A 168 -14.67 13.27 47.68
N TYR A 169 -15.42 14.23 47.15
CA TYR A 169 -15.03 15.00 45.97
C TYR A 169 -14.22 16.26 46.32
N VAL A 170 -14.62 16.98 47.37
CA VAL A 170 -14.02 18.23 47.83
C VAL A 170 -12.92 17.95 48.85
N ASN A 171 -13.24 17.35 49.99
CA ASN A 171 -12.28 17.19 51.10
C ASN A 171 -11.21 16.14 50.80
N LYS A 172 -11.62 14.98 50.27
CA LYS A 172 -10.72 13.84 49.96
C LYS A 172 -10.20 13.85 48.54
N GLU A 173 -10.52 14.88 47.76
CA GLU A 173 -10.08 15.12 46.38
C GLU A 173 -10.22 13.93 45.41
N LYS A 174 -11.16 13.02 45.65
CA LYS A 174 -11.32 11.85 44.80
C LYS A 174 -11.89 12.27 43.44
N THR A 175 -11.36 11.66 42.39
CA THR A 175 -11.89 11.85 41.04
C THR A 175 -13.29 11.26 40.91
N ILE A 176 -14.08 11.81 39.98
CA ILE A 176 -15.42 11.29 39.62
C ILE A 176 -15.36 9.77 39.35
N TYR A 177 -14.32 9.29 38.67
CA TYR A 177 -14.11 7.87 38.38
C TYR A 177 -13.84 7.03 39.63
N GLN A 178 -13.03 7.52 40.57
CA GLN A 178 -12.77 6.82 41.83
C GLN A 178 -14.02 6.74 42.70
N ILE A 179 -14.81 7.82 42.75
CA ILE A 179 -16.09 7.86 43.45
C ILE A 179 -17.06 6.88 42.77
N ALA A 180 -17.16 6.91 41.44
CA ALA A 180 -18.02 6.01 40.67
C ALA A 180 -17.69 4.53 40.93
N LYS A 181 -16.40 4.19 40.97
CA LYS A 181 -15.92 2.84 41.32
C LYS A 181 -16.31 2.46 42.75
N LYS A 182 -16.19 3.38 43.72
CA LYS A 182 -16.59 3.14 45.12
C LYS A 182 -18.08 2.83 45.23
N PHE A 183 -18.93 3.57 44.53
CA PHE A 183 -20.39 3.39 44.53
C PHE A 183 -20.90 2.40 43.48
N LYS A 184 -20.00 1.73 42.74
CA LYS A 184 -20.32 0.80 41.64
C LYS A 184 -21.36 1.38 40.67
N CYS A 185 -21.18 2.64 40.29
CA CYS A 185 -22.06 3.38 39.40
C CYS A 185 -21.29 3.93 38.18
N ASP A 186 -22.02 4.41 37.18
CA ASP A 186 -21.41 5.08 36.03
C ASP A 186 -20.87 6.46 36.46
N PRO A 187 -19.70 6.92 35.96
CA PRO A 187 -19.19 8.27 36.22
C PRO A 187 -20.20 9.39 35.92
N VAL A 188 -21.10 9.19 34.95
CA VAL A 188 -22.19 10.13 34.63
C VAL A 188 -23.15 10.27 35.81
N THR A 189 -23.44 9.18 36.54
CA THR A 189 -24.29 9.24 37.75
C THR A 189 -23.69 10.14 38.83
N ILE A 190 -22.37 10.11 39.02
CA ILE A 190 -21.67 11.00 39.95
C ILE A 190 -21.74 12.45 39.48
N LEU A 191 -21.55 12.69 38.18
CA LEU A 191 -21.64 14.01 37.58
C LEU A 191 -23.05 14.62 37.76
N ASP A 192 -24.09 13.82 37.50
CA ASP A 192 -25.49 14.24 37.68
C ASP A 192 -25.78 14.60 39.14
N ARG A 193 -25.24 13.83 40.10
CA ARG A 193 -25.39 14.12 41.54
C ARG A 193 -24.63 15.37 41.98
N LEU A 194 -23.42 15.60 41.45
CA LEU A 194 -22.68 16.84 41.70
C LEU A 194 -23.48 18.06 41.21
N ASN A 195 -24.04 17.98 40.00
CA ASN A 195 -24.93 19.02 39.46
C ASN A 195 -26.19 19.19 40.31
N GLN A 196 -26.86 18.08 40.67
CA GLN A 196 -28.10 18.11 41.46
C GLN A 196 -27.90 18.78 42.83
N TYR A 197 -26.74 18.58 43.46
CA TYR A 197 -26.42 19.19 44.75
C TYR A 197 -25.68 20.53 44.62
N ASN A 198 -25.54 21.08 43.40
CA ASN A 198 -24.80 22.31 43.11
C ASN A 198 -23.35 22.29 43.63
N ILE A 199 -22.70 21.12 43.64
CA ILE A 199 -21.29 21.00 43.99
C ILE A 199 -20.45 21.38 42.76
N PRO A 200 -19.56 22.39 42.84
CA PRO A 200 -18.83 22.89 41.67
C PRO A 200 -17.96 21.83 41.01
N ILE A 201 -18.24 21.50 39.75
CA ILE A 201 -17.44 20.55 38.99
C ILE A 201 -16.09 21.18 38.67
N LYS A 202 -14.99 20.54 39.12
CA LYS A 202 -13.61 20.93 38.78
C LYS A 202 -13.47 20.99 37.25
N LYS A 203 -13.24 22.18 36.68
CA LYS A 203 -13.04 22.37 35.23
C LYS A 203 -11.94 21.44 34.73
N LYS A 204 -12.20 20.75 33.61
CA LYS A 204 -11.25 19.86 32.94
C LYS A 204 -9.98 20.68 32.60
N GLY A 205 -8.90 20.50 33.36
CA GLY A 205 -7.63 21.19 33.15
C GLY A 205 -7.19 22.20 34.21
N LYS A 206 -7.87 22.35 35.37
CA LYS A 206 -7.19 22.94 36.54
C LYS A 206 -6.14 21.94 37.02
N VAL A 207 -4.89 22.40 36.98
CA VAL A 207 -3.65 21.73 37.39
C VAL A 207 -3.85 21.14 38.80
N ARG A 208 -3.44 19.89 39.03
CA ARG A 208 -3.42 19.34 40.39
C ARG A 208 -2.43 20.17 41.20
N GLU A 209 -2.68 20.50 42.47
CA GLU A 209 -1.66 21.16 43.32
C GLU A 209 -0.34 20.35 43.38
N SER A 210 -0.41 19.03 43.15
CA SER A 210 0.76 18.15 43.01
C SER A 210 1.54 18.33 41.70
N ASP A 211 0.98 18.99 40.70
CA ASP A 211 1.70 19.44 39.50
C ASP A 211 2.26 20.85 39.81
N GLN A 212 3.18 20.93 40.77
CA GLN A 212 4.01 22.13 40.96
C GLN A 212 4.48 22.60 39.57
N GLU A 213 4.24 23.87 39.23
CA GLU A 213 4.69 24.41 37.96
C GLU A 213 6.19 24.13 37.84
N ILE A 214 6.58 23.22 36.96
CA ILE A 214 7.99 23.02 36.66
C ILE A 214 8.42 24.31 35.94
N ILE A 215 9.01 25.21 36.72
CA ILE A 215 9.60 26.45 36.23
C ILE A 215 10.92 26.05 35.58
N ILE A 216 10.90 26.00 34.25
CA ILE A 216 12.11 25.83 33.45
C ILE A 216 12.48 27.22 32.93
N PRO A 217 13.59 27.82 33.42
CA PRO A 217 14.09 29.10 32.91
C PRO A 217 14.37 29.03 31.41
N LYS A 218 14.11 30.12 30.70
CA LYS A 218 14.28 30.21 29.24
C LYS A 218 15.73 29.91 28.84
N ASP A 219 16.70 30.50 29.53
CA ASP A 219 18.12 30.37 29.20
C ASP A 219 18.61 28.93 29.37
N LYS A 220 18.18 28.29 30.45
CA LYS A 220 18.53 26.88 30.73
C LYS A 220 17.90 25.92 29.72
N LEU A 221 16.66 26.18 29.28
CA LEU A 221 16.02 25.36 28.25
C LEU A 221 16.66 25.58 26.87
N LYS A 222 17.08 26.82 26.57
CA LYS A 222 17.80 27.17 25.35
C LYS A 222 19.14 26.45 25.28
N ASP A 223 19.95 26.55 26.34
CA ASP A 223 21.23 25.86 26.48
C ASP A 223 21.10 24.35 26.29
N LEU A 224 20.16 23.71 26.98
CA LEU A 224 20.01 22.26 26.89
C LEU A 224 19.46 21.79 25.53
N TYR A 225 18.50 22.51 24.95
CA TYR A 225 17.80 22.06 23.75
C TYR A 225 18.51 22.44 22.43
N LEU A 226 19.03 23.68 22.35
CA LEU A 226 19.71 24.20 21.17
C LEU A 226 21.22 24.00 21.25
N ASP A 227 21.86 24.43 22.33
CA ASP A 227 23.34 24.48 22.40
C ASP A 227 23.93 23.08 22.65
N LYS A 228 23.39 22.36 23.64
CA LYS A 228 23.81 20.98 23.98
C LYS A 228 23.07 19.91 23.18
N GLY A 229 22.03 20.26 22.44
CA GLY A 229 21.33 19.36 21.52
C GLY A 229 20.55 18.21 22.18
N LEU A 230 20.23 18.30 23.47
CA LEU A 230 19.45 17.26 24.17
C LEU A 230 18.07 17.08 23.52
N THR A 231 17.54 15.87 23.66
CA THR A 231 16.18 15.51 23.27
C THR A 231 15.19 15.93 24.37
N VAL A 232 13.92 16.09 23.98
CA VAL A 232 12.85 16.37 24.95
C VAL A 232 12.78 15.29 26.03
N SER A 233 13.09 14.04 25.69
CA SER A 233 13.13 12.92 26.66
C SER A 233 14.25 13.10 27.69
N GLU A 234 15.45 13.51 27.27
CA GLU A 234 16.56 13.80 28.18
C GLU A 234 16.27 15.02 29.05
N ILE A 235 15.64 16.05 28.49
CA ILE A 235 15.22 17.24 29.25
C ILE A 235 14.15 16.89 30.31
N VAL A 236 13.21 15.98 29.97
CA VAL A 236 12.23 15.45 30.94
C VAL A 236 12.93 14.71 32.09
N LYS A 237 14.03 13.98 31.83
CA LYS A 237 14.80 13.33 32.91
C LYS A 237 15.48 14.33 33.86
N ILE A 238 15.83 15.52 33.36
CA ILE A 238 16.51 16.56 34.15
C ILE A 238 15.52 17.36 34.99
N PHE A 239 14.42 17.83 34.40
CA PHE A 239 13.47 18.72 35.09
C PHE A 239 12.22 18.01 35.63
N GLY A 240 12.02 16.75 35.29
CA GLY A 240 10.79 16.02 35.55
C GLY A 240 9.62 16.47 34.66
N GLY A 241 8.45 15.89 34.92
CA GLY A 241 7.20 16.25 34.24
C GLY A 241 6.91 15.49 32.95
N SER A 242 5.89 15.95 32.24
CA SER A 242 5.45 15.31 31.00
C SER A 242 6.18 15.88 29.78
N HIS A 243 6.28 15.09 28.71
CA HIS A 243 6.75 15.58 27.41
C HIS A 243 5.96 16.81 26.95
N GLY A 244 4.65 16.84 27.23
CA GLY A 244 3.78 17.97 26.92
C GLY A 244 4.19 19.26 27.62
N THR A 245 4.71 19.18 28.85
CA THR A 245 5.19 20.33 29.62
C THR A 245 6.37 21.00 28.92
N ILE A 246 7.37 20.20 28.50
CA ILE A 246 8.54 20.71 27.77
C ILE A 246 8.12 21.29 26.42
N TYR A 247 7.25 20.61 25.66
CA TYR A 247 6.76 21.16 24.38
C TYR A 247 5.97 22.46 24.53
N LYS A 248 5.19 22.62 25.61
CA LYS A 248 4.52 23.90 25.91
C LYS A 248 5.53 25.02 26.18
N ARG A 249 6.61 24.74 26.93
CA ARG A 249 7.66 25.71 27.24
C ARG A 249 8.51 26.07 26.02
N LEU A 250 8.92 25.08 25.21
CA LEU A 250 9.61 25.30 23.95
C LEU A 250 8.80 26.22 23.02
N ARG A 251 7.48 25.98 22.89
CA ARG A 251 6.59 26.87 22.12
C ARG A 251 6.45 28.26 22.75
N ARG A 252 6.29 28.36 24.07
CA ARG A 252 6.15 29.65 24.77
C ARG A 252 7.40 30.52 24.63
N TYR A 253 8.59 29.91 24.59
CA TYR A 253 9.87 30.62 24.46
C TYR A 253 10.37 30.71 23.01
N ASP A 254 9.57 30.24 22.05
CA ASP A 254 9.90 30.18 20.62
C ASP A 254 11.24 29.47 20.31
N LEU A 255 11.49 28.38 21.04
CA LEU A 255 12.68 27.54 20.87
C LEU A 255 12.37 26.43 19.86
N VAL A 256 12.62 26.71 18.59
CA VAL A 256 12.43 25.76 17.48
C VAL A 256 13.79 25.25 16.99
N ARG A 257 13.92 23.92 16.86
CA ARG A 257 15.09 23.27 16.27
C ARG A 257 14.72 22.69 14.90
N LYS A 258 15.49 22.98 13.84
CA LYS A 258 15.21 22.37 12.52
C LYS A 258 15.47 20.87 12.59
N LYS A 259 14.63 20.08 11.93
CA LYS A 259 14.75 18.61 11.91
C LYS A 259 16.14 18.13 11.47
N GLY A 260 16.78 18.84 10.54
CA GLY A 260 18.14 18.55 10.08
C GLY A 260 19.21 18.77 11.15
N GLU A 261 19.07 19.83 11.95
CA GLU A 261 19.99 20.13 13.07
C GLU A 261 19.86 19.09 14.19
N ALA A 262 18.63 18.66 14.48
CA ALA A 262 18.34 17.61 15.46
C ALA A 262 18.97 16.24 15.13
N LEU A 263 19.21 16.00 13.83
CA LEU A 263 19.72 14.74 13.29
C LEU A 263 21.22 14.81 12.96
N LYS A 264 21.84 15.99 13.02
CA LYS A 264 23.26 16.18 12.67
C LYS A 264 24.14 15.36 13.63
N GLY A 265 25.01 14.52 13.07
CA GLY A 265 25.91 13.64 13.82
C GLY A 265 25.29 12.36 14.39
N LYS A 266 23.96 12.19 14.37
CA LYS A 266 23.31 10.96 14.84
C LYS A 266 23.24 9.93 13.70
N PRO A 267 23.63 8.66 13.92
CA PRO A 267 23.52 7.65 12.88
C PRO A 267 22.05 7.43 12.51
N SER A 268 21.79 7.28 11.21
CA SER A 268 20.46 6.91 10.73
C SER A 268 19.99 5.61 11.38
N THR A 269 18.72 5.51 11.75
CA THR A 269 18.09 4.28 12.23
C THR A 269 18.08 3.16 11.18
N PHE A 270 18.44 3.49 9.94
CA PHE A 270 18.64 2.58 8.81
C PHE A 270 20.11 2.29 8.51
N LYS A 271 21.07 2.90 9.23
CA LYS A 271 22.50 2.62 9.05
C LYS A 271 22.76 1.14 9.34
N GLY A 272 23.31 0.42 8.38
CA GLY A 272 23.59 -1.04 8.47
C GLY A 272 22.43 -1.97 8.12
N LYS A 273 21.21 -1.44 7.87
CA LYS A 273 20.09 -2.28 7.41
C LYS A 273 20.14 -2.43 5.89
N HIS A 274 20.44 -3.64 5.42
CA HIS A 274 20.43 -3.94 3.99
C HIS A 274 19.10 -4.56 3.56
N HIS A 275 18.53 -4.06 2.46
CA HIS A 275 17.39 -4.69 1.82
C HIS A 275 17.73 -6.11 1.33
N THR A 276 16.79 -7.05 1.49
CA THR A 276 16.90 -8.40 0.92
C THR A 276 17.03 -8.34 -0.61
N LEU A 277 17.62 -9.39 -1.21
CA LEU A 277 17.77 -9.48 -2.68
C LEU A 277 16.42 -9.33 -3.42
N GLU A 278 15.35 -9.90 -2.87
CA GLU A 278 14.00 -9.77 -3.43
C GLU A 278 13.48 -8.32 -3.36
N THR A 279 13.74 -7.63 -2.25
CA THR A 279 13.34 -6.22 -2.09
C THR A 279 14.13 -5.32 -3.05
N ARG A 280 15.43 -5.57 -3.22
CA ARG A 280 16.26 -4.86 -4.21
C ARG A 280 15.74 -5.06 -5.63
N LYS A 281 15.31 -6.28 -5.97
CA LYS A 281 14.71 -6.59 -7.27
C LYS A 281 13.39 -5.85 -7.48
N LYS A 282 12.49 -5.87 -6.49
CA LYS A 282 11.22 -5.13 -6.54
C LYS A 282 11.42 -3.62 -6.70
N LEU A 283 12.39 -3.05 -5.97
CA LEU A 283 12.78 -1.64 -6.10
C LEU A 283 13.31 -1.34 -7.50
N SER A 284 14.20 -2.18 -8.04
CA SER A 284 14.71 -2.04 -9.41
C SER A 284 13.59 -2.08 -10.46
N GLU A 285 12.71 -3.08 -10.39
CA GLU A 285 11.57 -3.21 -11.31
C GLU A 285 10.60 -2.03 -11.21
N ALA A 286 10.39 -1.48 -10.00
CA ALA A 286 9.57 -0.29 -9.80
C ALA A 286 10.20 0.96 -10.42
N THR A 287 11.50 1.16 -10.23
CA THR A 287 12.25 2.27 -10.84
C THR A 287 12.21 2.19 -12.37
N THR A 288 12.44 1.00 -12.95
CA THR A 288 12.38 0.80 -14.41
C THR A 288 11.00 1.13 -14.98
N LYS A 289 9.93 0.75 -14.28
CA LYS A 289 8.55 1.10 -14.67
C LYS A 289 8.27 2.60 -14.57
N GLN A 290 8.78 3.26 -13.53
CA GLN A 290 8.59 4.70 -13.33
C GLN A 290 9.29 5.51 -14.42
N LEU A 291 10.53 5.14 -14.79
CA LEU A 291 11.27 5.74 -15.89
C LEU A 291 10.54 5.53 -17.24
N ALA A 292 10.13 4.29 -17.54
CA ALA A 292 9.39 3.97 -18.76
C ALA A 292 8.05 4.72 -18.88
N SER A 293 7.41 5.04 -17.74
CA SER A 293 6.15 5.78 -17.71
C SER A 293 6.30 7.30 -17.86
N GLY A 294 7.52 7.83 -17.94
CA GLY A 294 7.80 9.28 -18.00
C GLY A 294 7.46 10.05 -16.71
N LYS A 295 6.95 9.39 -15.67
CA LYS A 295 6.61 10.00 -14.37
C LYS A 295 7.84 10.47 -13.59
N MET A 296 9.02 9.92 -13.90
CA MET A 296 10.29 10.33 -13.32
C MET A 296 11.16 10.89 -14.43
N ARG A 297 11.28 12.22 -14.50
CA ARG A 297 12.21 12.89 -15.42
C ARG A 297 13.58 12.92 -14.77
N ARG A 298 14.56 12.27 -15.38
CA ARG A 298 15.97 12.42 -15.01
C ARG A 298 16.56 13.52 -15.90
N GLU A 299 17.19 14.52 -15.29
CA GLU A 299 17.98 15.49 -16.06
C GLU A 299 19.13 14.75 -16.74
N ASN A 300 19.34 15.01 -18.03
CA ASN A 300 20.41 14.38 -18.79
C ASN A 300 21.75 14.76 -18.14
N THR A 301 22.65 13.79 -18.00
CA THR A 301 24.01 14.11 -17.59
C THR A 301 24.72 14.89 -18.70
N SER A 302 25.81 15.60 -18.36
CA SER A 302 26.58 16.37 -19.34
C SER A 302 27.11 15.47 -20.48
N ILE A 303 27.45 14.22 -20.16
CA ILE A 303 27.92 13.22 -21.13
C ILE A 303 26.82 12.69 -22.04
N GLU A 304 25.61 12.46 -21.52
CA GLU A 304 24.45 12.07 -22.34
C GLU A 304 24.11 13.17 -23.34
N SER A 305 24.13 14.44 -22.90
CA SER A 305 23.87 15.58 -23.77
C SER A 305 24.92 15.75 -24.86
N GLU A 306 26.17 15.37 -24.60
CA GLU A 306 27.24 15.42 -25.60
C GLU A 306 27.12 14.29 -26.63
N MET A 307 26.85 13.06 -26.16
CA MET A 307 26.56 11.92 -27.02
C MET A 307 25.36 12.18 -27.93
N GLU A 308 24.30 12.74 -27.36
CA GLU A 308 23.08 13.09 -28.09
C GLU A 308 23.35 14.03 -29.26
N ARG A 309 24.11 15.11 -29.01
CA ARG A 309 24.45 16.10 -30.03
C ARG A 309 25.26 15.47 -31.17
N GLU A 310 26.18 14.57 -30.88
CA GLU A 310 26.95 13.89 -31.92
C GLU A 310 26.14 12.86 -32.70
N LEU A 311 25.22 12.13 -32.07
CA LEU A 311 24.28 11.25 -32.77
C LEU A 311 23.37 12.05 -33.72
N GLN A 312 22.85 13.19 -33.27
CA GLN A 312 22.04 14.09 -34.09
C GLN A 312 22.84 14.68 -35.26
N ARG A 313 24.08 15.14 -35.03
CA ARG A 313 24.98 15.64 -36.08
C ARG A 313 25.25 14.62 -37.18
N ASN A 314 25.26 13.33 -36.83
CA ASN A 314 25.46 12.24 -37.77
C ASN A 314 24.16 11.68 -38.36
N ASN A 315 23.00 12.31 -38.12
CA ASN A 315 21.68 11.85 -38.55
C ASN A 315 21.36 10.41 -38.15
N ILE A 316 21.82 9.98 -36.97
CA ILE A 316 21.53 8.65 -36.43
C ILE A 316 20.24 8.73 -35.61
N TYR A 317 19.25 7.91 -35.97
CA TYR A 317 17.97 7.84 -35.27
C TYR A 317 18.08 6.99 -34.00
N TYR A 318 17.59 7.52 -32.86
CA TYR A 318 17.63 6.83 -31.57
C TYR A 318 16.40 7.12 -30.70
N GLN A 319 16.19 6.28 -29.70
CA GLN A 319 15.24 6.44 -28.60
C GLN A 319 16.03 6.55 -27.28
N LYS A 320 15.62 7.44 -26.38
CA LYS A 320 16.31 7.62 -25.09
C LYS A 320 15.68 6.78 -23.98
N GLN A 321 16.51 6.40 -23.00
CA GLN A 321 16.06 5.82 -21.72
C GLN A 321 15.10 4.63 -21.91
N VAL A 322 15.43 3.74 -22.84
CA VAL A 322 14.55 2.64 -23.22
C VAL A 322 14.77 1.43 -22.30
N PRO A 323 13.71 0.90 -21.64
CA PRO A 323 13.81 -0.34 -20.91
C PRO A 323 13.95 -1.52 -21.88
N LEU A 324 15.08 -2.23 -21.83
CA LEU A 324 15.31 -3.42 -22.66
C LEU A 324 15.29 -4.70 -21.82
N CYS A 325 14.62 -5.72 -22.36
CA CYS A 325 14.51 -7.08 -21.82
C CYS A 325 14.01 -7.16 -20.35
N ASN A 326 13.39 -6.11 -19.81
CA ASN A 326 13.06 -5.96 -18.39
C ASN A 326 14.25 -6.13 -17.44
N ILE A 327 15.48 -5.90 -17.93
CA ILE A 327 16.72 -6.10 -17.18
C ILE A 327 17.40 -4.78 -16.87
N THR A 328 17.35 -3.84 -17.82
CA THR A 328 18.12 -2.61 -17.79
C THR A 328 17.41 -1.52 -18.58
N VAL A 329 17.77 -0.27 -18.31
CA VAL A 329 17.35 0.91 -19.08
C VAL A 329 18.60 1.42 -19.76
N VAL A 330 18.58 1.51 -21.09
CA VAL A 330 19.73 1.98 -21.88
C VAL A 330 19.61 3.48 -22.11
N ASP A 331 20.75 4.18 -22.19
CA ASP A 331 20.74 5.65 -22.37
C ASP A 331 20.25 6.02 -23.77
N PHE A 332 20.75 5.31 -24.80
CA PHE A 332 20.26 5.42 -26.17
C PHE A 332 20.05 4.04 -26.80
N TYR A 333 18.95 3.88 -27.53
CA TYR A 333 18.59 2.68 -28.26
C TYR A 333 18.37 3.03 -29.73
N LEU A 334 19.01 2.30 -30.65
CA LEU A 334 18.81 2.42 -32.09
C LEU A 334 17.97 1.21 -32.55
N PRO A 335 16.64 1.36 -32.74
CA PRO A 335 15.74 0.23 -32.96
C PRO A 335 16.04 -0.55 -34.24
N GLU A 336 16.40 0.16 -35.30
CA GLU A 336 16.65 -0.40 -36.63
C GLU A 336 17.82 -1.40 -36.62
N TYR A 337 18.87 -1.09 -35.87
CA TYR A 337 20.08 -1.92 -35.79
C TYR A 337 20.14 -2.80 -34.55
N LYS A 338 19.13 -2.69 -33.65
CA LYS A 338 19.11 -3.29 -32.30
C LYS A 338 20.38 -2.96 -31.50
N ILE A 339 20.82 -1.71 -31.54
CA ILE A 339 22.01 -1.26 -30.82
C ILE A 339 21.59 -0.59 -29.51
N ALA A 340 22.18 -1.03 -28.40
CA ALA A 340 22.05 -0.44 -27.07
C ALA A 340 23.32 0.33 -26.72
N ILE A 341 23.19 1.60 -26.34
CA ILE A 341 24.32 2.47 -26.00
C ILE A 341 24.19 2.90 -24.53
N TYR A 342 25.28 2.76 -23.78
CA TYR A 342 25.44 3.26 -22.42
C TYR A 342 26.50 4.36 -22.37
N ALA A 343 26.20 5.43 -21.64
CA ALA A 343 27.09 6.54 -21.30
C ALA A 343 27.36 6.52 -19.79
N ASP A 344 28.38 5.77 -19.37
CA ASP A 344 28.65 5.54 -17.96
C ASP A 344 29.51 6.65 -17.33
N GLY A 345 28.99 7.27 -16.28
CA GLY A 345 29.73 8.23 -15.45
C GLY A 345 30.83 7.58 -14.61
N ALA A 346 32.01 8.22 -14.54
CA ALA A 346 33.22 7.70 -13.89
C ALA A 346 33.11 7.51 -12.36
N TYR A 347 32.01 7.92 -11.74
CA TYR A 347 31.82 7.98 -10.29
C TYR A 347 31.72 6.60 -9.59
N TRP A 348 31.37 5.51 -10.30
CA TRP A 348 31.06 4.20 -9.68
C TRP A 348 32.15 3.12 -9.86
N HIS A 349 33.34 3.48 -10.33
CA HIS A 349 34.24 2.53 -11.00
C HIS A 349 35.16 1.66 -10.13
N ASN A 350 35.13 1.74 -8.81
CA ASN A 350 36.00 0.93 -7.94
C ASN A 350 35.31 -0.28 -7.27
N LEU A 351 34.07 -0.62 -7.67
CA LEU A 351 33.33 -1.74 -7.08
C LEU A 351 33.25 -2.92 -8.07
N SER A 352 33.87 -4.04 -7.71
CA SER A 352 33.78 -5.32 -8.45
C SER A 352 32.33 -5.76 -8.73
N ILE A 353 31.42 -5.42 -7.82
CA ILE A 353 29.98 -5.68 -7.93
C ILE A 353 29.34 -4.98 -9.15
N VAL A 354 29.79 -3.76 -9.48
CA VAL A 354 29.26 -3.00 -10.62
C VAL A 354 29.73 -3.65 -11.93
N LYS A 355 31.01 -4.05 -11.98
CA LYS A 355 31.60 -4.74 -13.13
C LYS A 355 30.85 -6.05 -13.44
N GLU A 356 30.63 -6.90 -12.44
CA GLU A 356 29.88 -8.14 -12.63
C GLU A 356 28.45 -7.90 -13.12
N ARG A 357 27.80 -6.83 -12.64
CA ARG A 357 26.44 -6.49 -13.05
C ARG A 357 26.41 -6.05 -14.51
N ASP A 358 27.32 -5.18 -14.92
CA ASP A 358 27.34 -4.61 -16.26
C ASP A 358 27.72 -5.68 -17.30
N GLU A 359 28.62 -6.61 -16.95
CA GLU A 359 28.92 -7.81 -17.75
C GLU A 359 27.69 -8.72 -17.92
N LYS A 360 26.98 -9.02 -16.82
CA LYS A 360 25.73 -9.80 -16.87
C LYS A 360 24.67 -9.11 -17.73
N GLN A 361 24.50 -7.79 -17.61
CA GLN A 361 23.55 -7.03 -18.43
C GLN A 361 23.91 -7.09 -19.92
N SER A 362 25.19 -6.89 -20.23
CA SER A 362 25.69 -6.89 -21.62
C SER A 362 25.50 -8.27 -22.24
N LYS A 363 25.89 -9.34 -21.53
CA LYS A 363 25.71 -10.72 -21.98
C LYS A 363 24.25 -11.05 -22.28
N ILE A 364 23.32 -10.67 -21.41
CA ILE A 364 21.91 -10.97 -21.64
C ILE A 364 21.36 -10.18 -22.83
N LEU A 365 21.76 -8.92 -23.01
CA LEU A 365 21.35 -8.14 -24.20
C LEU A 365 21.90 -8.76 -25.49
N GLU A 366 23.16 -9.19 -25.49
CA GLU A 366 23.79 -9.86 -26.63
C GLU A 366 23.13 -11.21 -26.95
N GLU A 367 22.79 -12.02 -25.94
CA GLU A 367 22.01 -13.25 -26.10
C GLU A 367 20.60 -13.00 -26.66
N ASN A 368 20.05 -11.79 -26.48
CA ASN A 368 18.76 -11.38 -27.06
C ASN A 368 18.92 -10.67 -28.42
N GLY A 369 20.12 -10.68 -29.01
CA GLY A 369 20.40 -10.18 -30.36
C GLY A 369 20.62 -8.67 -30.44
N TYR A 370 20.93 -8.02 -29.31
CA TYR A 370 21.32 -6.61 -29.29
C TYR A 370 22.84 -6.46 -29.34
N LYS A 371 23.34 -5.45 -30.06
CA LYS A 371 24.75 -5.05 -29.94
C LYS A 371 24.87 -3.99 -28.86
N VAL A 372 25.76 -4.20 -27.89
CA VAL A 372 25.96 -3.26 -26.77
C VAL A 372 27.24 -2.44 -27.00
N PHE A 373 27.12 -1.12 -26.93
CA PHE A 373 28.25 -0.19 -26.79
C PHE A 373 28.18 0.48 -25.43
N ARG A 374 29.28 0.50 -24.70
CA ARG A 374 29.37 1.11 -23.38
C ARG A 374 30.58 2.03 -23.35
N PHE A 375 30.33 3.33 -23.39
CA PHE A 375 31.36 4.37 -23.40
C PHE A 375 31.49 4.98 -22.02
N ARG A 376 32.72 5.06 -21.53
CA ARG A 376 33.02 5.69 -20.24
C ARG A 376 33.07 7.21 -20.39
N GLU A 377 32.77 7.93 -19.32
CA GLU A 377 32.79 9.39 -19.29
C GLU A 377 34.10 10.01 -19.81
N HIS A 378 35.26 9.44 -19.50
CA HIS A 378 36.53 9.96 -20.01
C HIS A 378 36.72 9.72 -21.51
N GLU A 379 36.12 8.67 -22.08
CA GLU A 379 36.16 8.39 -23.52
C GLU A 379 35.29 9.39 -24.27
N ILE A 380 34.09 9.64 -23.73
CA ILE A 380 33.14 10.64 -24.24
C ILE A 380 33.80 12.03 -24.17
N LYS A 381 34.26 12.46 -23.00
CA LYS A 381 34.91 13.77 -22.82
C LYS A 381 36.18 13.95 -23.66
N LYS A 382 36.92 12.87 -23.94
CA LYS A 382 38.13 12.92 -24.77
C LYS A 382 37.79 13.04 -26.25
N SER A 383 36.80 12.28 -26.74
CA SER A 383 36.35 12.37 -28.13
C SER A 383 35.03 11.64 -28.36
N VAL A 384 33.90 12.33 -28.18
CA VAL A 384 32.56 11.81 -28.54
C VAL A 384 32.49 11.41 -30.01
N LYS A 385 33.18 12.17 -30.88
CA LYS A 385 33.25 11.88 -32.32
C LYS A 385 33.83 10.48 -32.59
N ARG A 386 34.83 10.04 -31.82
CA ARG A 386 35.38 8.68 -31.92
C ARG A 386 34.34 7.62 -31.54
N CYS A 387 33.62 7.82 -30.45
CA CYS A 387 32.57 6.91 -29.99
C CYS A 387 31.46 6.74 -31.03
N VAL A 388 30.96 7.85 -31.60
CA VAL A 388 29.91 7.81 -32.62
C VAL A 388 30.42 7.23 -33.95
N ASN A 389 31.68 7.47 -34.32
CA ASN A 389 32.29 6.83 -35.50
C ASN A 389 32.36 5.31 -35.37
N GLU A 390 32.57 4.78 -34.17
CA GLU A 390 32.55 3.34 -33.92
C GLU A 390 31.15 2.73 -34.16
N ILE A 391 30.12 3.40 -33.66
CA ILE A 391 28.71 3.03 -33.92
C ILE A 391 28.43 3.10 -35.43
N ARG A 392 28.84 4.19 -36.10
CA ARG A 392 28.63 4.39 -37.54
C ARG A 392 29.31 3.31 -38.37
N ARG A 393 30.54 2.94 -38.02
CA ARG A 393 31.27 1.86 -38.71
C ARG A 393 30.52 0.53 -38.59
N TYR A 394 29.97 0.24 -37.41
CA TYR A 394 29.17 -0.96 -37.20
C TYR A 394 27.87 -0.97 -38.03
N VAL A 395 27.20 0.18 -38.12
CA VAL A 395 26.01 0.38 -38.97
C VAL A 395 26.37 0.16 -40.45
N GLN A 396 27.44 0.78 -40.95
CA GLN A 396 27.89 0.67 -42.34
C GLN A 396 28.30 -0.76 -42.74
N ILE A 397 28.92 -1.52 -41.83
CA ILE A 397 29.28 -2.92 -42.11
C ILE A 397 28.03 -3.79 -42.33
N ARG A 398 26.90 -3.47 -41.67
CA ARG A 398 25.64 -4.22 -41.85
C ARG A 398 24.88 -3.84 -43.11
N ASP A 399 25.02 -2.60 -43.57
CA ASP A 399 24.33 -2.09 -44.77
C ASP A 399 25.13 -2.36 -46.08
N GLY A 400 26.37 -2.86 -45.97
CA GLY A 400 27.28 -3.12 -47.12
C GLY A 400 27.95 -1.85 -47.65
N PRO A 401 29.05 -1.96 -48.43
CA PRO A 401 29.74 -0.80 -48.98
C PRO A 401 28.83 -0.08 -49.99
N VAL A 402 28.34 1.11 -49.60
CA VAL A 402 27.62 2.02 -50.50
C VAL A 402 28.61 2.55 -51.53
N SER A 403 28.40 2.22 -52.79
CA SER A 403 29.09 2.81 -53.93
C SER A 403 28.99 4.34 -53.87
N SER A 404 30.15 4.98 -54.01
CA SER A 404 30.36 6.42 -54.09
C SER A 404 29.34 7.10 -55.01
N GLY A 405 28.41 7.86 -54.44
CA GLY A 405 27.48 8.71 -55.20
C GLY A 405 26.12 8.97 -54.54
N SER A 406 25.65 8.10 -53.64
CA SER A 406 24.31 8.25 -53.08
C SER A 406 24.36 8.86 -51.68
N LYS A 407 23.93 10.12 -51.56
CA LYS A 407 23.52 10.72 -50.27
C LYS A 407 22.63 9.71 -49.55
N ILE A 408 23.07 9.25 -48.38
CA ILE A 408 22.25 8.48 -47.45
C ILE A 408 21.06 9.35 -47.05
N LEU A 409 19.97 9.25 -47.79
CA LEU A 409 18.65 9.71 -47.38
C LEU A 409 18.08 8.62 -46.46
N LEU A 410 18.54 8.61 -45.20
CA LEU A 410 17.87 7.85 -44.15
C LEU A 410 16.50 8.49 -43.92
N GLY A 411 15.47 7.75 -44.32
CA GLY A 411 14.04 7.92 -44.08
C GLY A 411 13.58 9.22 -43.43
N LYS A 412 13.10 10.15 -44.28
CA LYS A 412 12.10 11.14 -43.87
C LYS A 412 10.87 10.39 -43.35
N ASN A 413 10.30 10.88 -42.25
CA ASN A 413 9.07 10.44 -41.58
C ASN A 413 9.21 9.28 -40.58
N LYS A 414 9.61 9.63 -39.35
CA LYS A 414 8.81 9.38 -38.13
C LYS A 414 9.46 10.06 -36.92
N ILE A 415 8.83 11.13 -36.46
CA ILE A 415 9.11 11.75 -35.17
C ILE A 415 8.58 10.79 -34.10
N TYR A 416 9.43 10.36 -33.17
CA TYR A 416 8.97 9.89 -31.87
C TYR A 416 9.76 10.68 -30.81
N VAL A 417 9.02 11.56 -30.12
CA VAL A 417 9.43 12.31 -28.92
C VAL A 417 9.44 11.37 -27.73
#